data_AF-A0A5C8Z3P9-F1
#
_entry.id   AF-A0A5C8Z3P9-F1
#
_cell.length_a   1.000
_cell.length_b   1.000
_cell.length_c   1.000
_cell.angle_alpha   90.00
_cell.angle_beta   90.00
_cell.angle_gamma   90.00
#
_symmetry.space_group_name_H-M   'P 1'
#
loop_
_entity.id
_entity.type
_entity.pdbx_description
1 polymer ?
#
loop_
_entity_poly.entity_id
_entity_poly.type
_entity_poly.pdbx_seq_one_letter_code
_entity_poly.pdbx_strand_id
1 'polypeptide(L)'
;MSTRQGGGGDPVAVARDVVLRQLTAAPRSRAQLEKKLAERGVPDEAAEQVLDRFTEVGLVDDAAYAEVLVRSQRLTRGLGRRGLAHELRAKGVDDATAAVALEQVDDEAEEAAARDLVARRLRSMGALAPEVQTRRLAGMLARKGYPQGLVMRVVREAVRSAGAEDELDPED
;
A
#
# COMPACT_ATOMS: atom_id res chain seq x y z
N MET A 1 55.36 -4.74 7.04
CA MET A 1 54.32 -4.67 5.99
C MET A 1 53.15 -3.84 6.51
N SER A 2 53.26 -2.51 6.47
CA SER A 2 52.16 -1.60 6.84
C SER A 2 51.14 -1.52 5.71
N THR A 3 49.95 -2.06 5.92
CA THR A 3 48.78 -1.75 5.11
C THR A 3 48.17 -0.45 5.61
N ARG A 4 48.08 0.53 4.69
CA ARG A 4 47.49 1.86 4.92
C ARG A 4 46.01 1.72 5.28
N GLN A 5 45.63 2.09 6.51
CA GLN A 5 44.30 2.62 6.78
C GLN A 5 44.32 4.12 6.46
N GLY A 6 43.45 4.57 5.57
CA GLY A 6 43.25 5.99 5.30
C GLY A 6 42.38 6.25 4.09
N GLY A 7 41.18 6.81 4.32
CA GLY A 7 40.48 7.59 3.29
C GLY A 7 38.95 7.62 3.28
N GLY A 8 38.23 6.86 4.11
CA GLY A 8 36.77 6.90 4.18
C GLY A 8 36.30 7.10 5.62
N GLY A 9 35.35 8.01 5.87
CA GLY A 9 34.80 8.23 7.21
C GLY A 9 34.24 6.95 7.82
N ASP A 10 34.10 6.92 9.15
CA ASP A 10 33.51 5.80 9.90
C ASP A 10 32.21 5.33 9.22
N PRO A 11 32.16 4.08 8.69
CA PRO A 11 31.00 3.57 7.98
C PRO A 11 29.71 3.63 8.80
N VAL A 12 29.79 3.49 10.12
CA VAL A 12 28.66 3.57 11.04
C VAL A 12 28.14 5.01 11.11
N ALA A 13 29.04 6.00 11.19
CA ALA A 13 28.65 7.41 11.15
C ALA A 13 28.00 7.78 9.80
N VAL A 14 28.56 7.32 8.68
CA VAL A 14 27.99 7.54 7.35
C VAL A 14 26.60 6.91 7.24
N ALA A 15 26.43 5.67 7.73
CA ALA A 15 25.14 4.99 7.73
C ALA A 15 24.09 5.76 8.54
N ARG A 16 24.45 6.22 9.75
CA ARG A 16 23.60 7.03 10.62
C ARG A 16 23.11 8.29 9.92
N ASP A 17 24.01 9.04 9.30
CA ASP A 17 23.68 10.29 8.59
C ASP A 17 22.79 10.04 7.35
N VAL A 18 22.97 8.91 6.67
CA VAL A 18 22.09 8.52 5.55
C VAL A 18 20.70 8.19 6.07
N VAL A 19 20.58 7.34 7.10
CA VAL A 19 19.29 6.90 7.64
C VAL A 19 18.50 8.08 8.21
N LEU A 20 19.12 8.92 9.04
CA LEU A 20 18.44 10.10 9.60
C LEU A 20 17.93 11.04 8.51
N ARG A 21 18.73 11.29 7.46
CA ARG A 21 18.26 12.09 6.32
C ARG A 21 17.08 11.46 5.58
N GLN A 22 17.06 10.14 5.44
CA GLN A 22 15.93 9.46 4.81
C GLN A 22 14.66 9.58 5.64
N LEU A 23 14.76 9.36 6.95
CA LEU A 23 13.62 9.41 7.89
C LEU A 23 13.05 10.81 8.06
N THR A 24 13.90 11.85 8.08
CA THR A 24 13.43 13.25 8.10
C THR A 24 12.67 13.63 6.84
N ALA A 25 13.01 13.05 5.69
CA ALA A 25 12.36 13.38 4.43
C ALA A 25 10.99 12.68 4.25
N ALA A 26 10.88 11.41 4.65
CA ALA A 26 9.64 10.64 4.59
C ALA A 26 9.73 9.38 5.45
N PRO A 27 8.60 8.81 5.88
CA PRO A 27 8.56 7.47 6.45
C PRO A 27 9.22 6.44 5.52
N ARG A 28 10.00 5.53 6.09
CA ARG A 28 10.70 4.45 5.38
C ARG A 28 10.51 3.14 6.12
N SER A 29 10.43 2.05 5.36
CA SER A 29 10.63 0.72 5.93
C SER A 29 12.13 0.45 6.12
N ARG A 30 12.46 -0.52 6.97
CA ARG A 30 13.83 -0.99 7.16
C ARG A 30 14.46 -1.43 5.84
N ALA A 31 13.76 -2.24 5.05
CA ALA A 31 14.25 -2.72 3.75
C ALA A 31 14.58 -1.57 2.76
N GLN A 32 13.85 -0.45 2.81
CA GLN A 32 14.17 0.71 2.00
C GLN A 32 15.45 1.41 2.46
N LEU A 33 15.69 1.44 3.78
CA LEU A 33 16.90 2.01 4.35
C LEU A 33 18.12 1.13 4.04
N GLU A 34 17.99 -0.19 4.18
CA GLU A 34 19.01 -1.17 3.78
C GLU A 34 19.40 -0.98 2.31
N LYS A 35 18.40 -0.97 1.42
CA LYS A 35 18.64 -0.68 0.00
C LYS A 35 19.36 0.65 -0.19
N LYS A 36 18.97 1.68 0.57
CA LYS A 36 19.58 3.00 0.42
C LYS A 36 21.04 3.05 0.89
N LEU A 37 21.37 2.30 1.94
CA LEU A 37 22.73 2.17 2.46
C LEU A 37 23.60 1.39 1.48
N ALA A 38 23.10 0.31 0.91
CA ALA A 38 23.77 -0.46 -0.14
C ALA A 38 24.05 0.39 -1.40
N GLU A 39 23.09 1.19 -1.85
CA GLU A 39 23.28 2.16 -2.95
C GLU A 39 24.39 3.19 -2.66
N ARG A 40 24.73 3.43 -1.39
CA ARG A 40 25.79 4.34 -0.96
C ARG A 40 27.12 3.63 -0.68
N GLY A 41 27.19 2.32 -0.90
CA GLY A 41 28.39 1.52 -0.64
C GLY A 41 28.73 1.39 0.85
N VAL A 42 27.74 1.54 1.73
CA VAL A 42 27.92 1.28 3.17
C VAL A 42 28.05 -0.24 3.36
N PRO A 43 29.06 -0.74 4.08
CA PRO A 43 29.19 -2.16 4.42
C PRO A 43 27.99 -2.68 5.23
N ASP A 44 27.57 -3.91 4.95
CA ASP A 44 26.38 -4.52 5.55
C ASP A 44 26.44 -4.53 7.09
N GLU A 45 27.59 -4.89 7.67
CA GLU A 45 27.79 -4.90 9.13
C GLU A 45 27.51 -3.53 9.79
N ALA A 46 27.92 -2.44 9.14
CA ALA A 46 27.69 -1.08 9.64
C ALA A 46 26.22 -0.64 9.43
N ALA A 47 25.59 -1.08 8.35
CA ALA A 47 24.18 -0.84 8.08
C ALA A 47 23.30 -1.56 9.12
N GLU A 48 23.54 -2.85 9.34
CA GLU A 48 22.86 -3.67 10.35
C GLU A 48 22.99 -3.04 11.73
N GLN A 49 24.20 -2.70 12.15
CA GLN A 49 24.42 -2.08 13.46
C GLN A 49 23.60 -0.80 13.68
N VAL A 50 23.54 0.08 12.67
CA VAL A 50 22.77 1.32 12.77
C VAL A 50 21.27 1.06 12.75
N LEU A 51 20.80 0.20 11.84
CA LEU A 51 19.38 -0.08 11.68
C LEU A 51 18.82 -0.83 12.90
N ASP A 52 19.56 -1.79 13.45
CA ASP A 52 19.18 -2.49 14.68
C ASP A 52 19.08 -1.50 15.84
N ARG A 53 20.09 -0.65 16.01
CA ARG A 53 20.05 0.37 17.06
C ARG A 53 18.87 1.31 16.88
N PHE A 54 18.54 1.69 15.64
CA PHE A 54 17.44 2.60 15.34
C PHE A 54 16.08 1.93 15.53
N THR A 55 15.98 0.63 15.27
CA THR A 55 14.79 -0.16 15.61
C THR A 55 14.61 -0.28 17.12
N GLU A 56 15.68 -0.57 17.87
CA GLU A 56 15.62 -0.63 19.34
C GLU A 56 15.12 0.66 19.99
N VAL A 57 15.49 1.83 19.44
CA VAL A 57 15.04 3.13 19.96
C VAL A 57 13.77 3.66 19.29
N GLY A 58 13.14 2.88 18.41
CA GLY A 58 11.87 3.22 17.76
C GLY A 58 11.95 4.27 16.65
N LEU A 59 13.14 4.56 16.10
CA LEU A 59 13.30 5.42 14.92
C LEU A 59 12.96 4.70 13.62
N VAL A 60 13.20 3.38 13.58
CA VAL A 60 12.83 2.50 12.46
C VAL A 60 11.80 1.51 12.97
N ASP A 61 10.57 1.64 12.49
CA ASP A 61 9.44 0.82 12.91
C ASP A 61 8.60 0.44 11.68
N ASP A 62 8.74 -0.81 11.25
CA ASP A 62 8.03 -1.33 10.09
C ASP A 62 6.53 -1.54 10.37
N ALA A 63 6.12 -1.75 11.62
CA ALA A 63 4.71 -1.84 11.99
C ALA A 63 4.04 -0.47 11.87
N ALA A 64 4.64 0.58 12.46
CA ALA A 64 4.15 1.95 12.31
C ALA A 64 4.16 2.39 10.84
N TYR A 65 5.21 2.05 10.08
CA TYR A 65 5.26 2.30 8.64
C TYR A 65 4.11 1.62 7.89
N ALA A 66 3.85 0.35 8.19
CA ALA A 66 2.80 -0.44 7.55
C ALA A 66 1.41 0.16 7.79
N GLU A 67 1.09 0.58 9.01
CA GLU A 67 -0.19 1.22 9.33
C GLU A 67 -0.41 2.52 8.55
N VAL A 68 0.61 3.38 8.47
CA VAL A 68 0.55 4.64 7.71
C VAL A 68 0.37 4.34 6.23
N LEU A 69 1.09 3.34 5.69
CA LEU A 69 0.95 2.94 4.30
C LEU A 69 -0.46 2.41 4.01
N VAL A 70 -0.98 1.50 4.83
CA VAL A 70 -2.34 0.95 4.69
C VAL A 70 -3.37 2.07 4.65
N ARG A 71 -3.34 2.97 5.63
CA ARG A 71 -4.25 4.11 5.71
C ARG A 71 -4.17 4.99 4.46
N SER A 72 -2.95 5.37 4.06
CA SER A 72 -2.71 6.24 2.90
C SER A 72 -3.19 5.61 1.60
N GLN A 73 -2.86 4.33 1.35
CA GLN A 73 -3.22 3.64 0.11
C GLN A 73 -4.72 3.36 0.00
N ARG A 74 -5.41 3.15 1.12
CA ARG A 74 -6.88 3.08 1.14
C ARG A 74 -7.50 4.42 0.74
N LEU A 75 -7.03 5.52 1.30
CA LEU A 75 -7.59 6.85 1.01
C LEU A 75 -7.28 7.33 -0.40
N THR A 76 -6.03 7.19 -0.85
CA THR A 76 -5.56 7.78 -2.11
C THR A 76 -5.81 6.90 -3.33
N ARG A 77 -5.73 5.57 -3.17
CA ARG A 77 -5.86 4.61 -4.27
C ARG A 77 -7.03 3.66 -4.12
N GLY A 78 -7.70 3.62 -2.97
CA GLY A 78 -8.85 2.74 -2.74
C GLY A 78 -8.50 1.26 -2.88
N LEU A 79 -7.29 0.86 -2.46
CA LEU A 79 -6.87 -0.54 -2.53
C LEU A 79 -7.65 -1.39 -1.51
N GLY A 80 -8.03 -2.60 -1.92
CA GLY A 80 -8.52 -3.65 -1.03
C GLY A 80 -7.36 -4.37 -0.35
N ARG A 81 -7.67 -5.24 0.62
CA ARG A 81 -6.72 -5.92 1.51
C ARG A 81 -5.59 -6.63 0.74
N ARG A 82 -5.88 -7.30 -0.37
CA ARG A 82 -4.84 -7.98 -1.17
C ARG A 82 -3.93 -7.00 -1.92
N GLY A 83 -4.49 -5.89 -2.39
CA GLY A 83 -3.72 -4.83 -3.04
C GLY A 83 -2.78 -4.15 -2.04
N LEU A 84 -3.27 -3.91 -0.82
CA LEU A 84 -2.48 -3.39 0.29
C LEU A 84 -1.37 -4.35 0.71
N ALA A 85 -1.67 -5.65 0.82
CA ALA A 85 -0.65 -6.68 1.09
C ALA A 85 0.45 -6.71 0.03
N HIS A 86 0.10 -6.53 -1.25
CA HIS A 86 1.07 -6.43 -2.32
C HIS A 86 1.95 -5.17 -2.20
N GLU A 87 1.35 -4.01 -1.89
CA GLU A 87 2.12 -2.78 -1.66
C GLU A 87 3.07 -2.92 -0.46
N LEU A 88 2.62 -3.46 0.67
CA LEU A 88 3.46 -3.69 1.86
C LEU A 88 4.69 -4.54 1.53
N ARG A 89 4.49 -5.69 0.87
CA ARG A 89 5.60 -6.54 0.41
C ARG A 89 6.51 -5.83 -0.59
N ALA A 90 5.95 -5.04 -1.50
CA ALA A 90 6.75 -4.26 -2.45
C ALA A 90 7.57 -3.15 -1.77
N LYS A 91 7.18 -2.71 -0.57
CA LYS A 91 7.96 -1.83 0.29
C LYS A 91 8.88 -2.59 1.25
N GLY A 92 8.93 -3.91 1.18
CA GLY A 92 9.80 -4.75 1.99
C GLY A 92 9.34 -4.92 3.44
N VAL A 93 8.05 -4.70 3.72
CA VAL A 93 7.45 -5.10 5.00
C VAL A 93 7.24 -6.61 4.96
N ASP A 94 7.65 -7.31 6.01
CA ASP A 94 7.51 -8.76 6.14
C ASP A 94 6.03 -9.18 6.27
N ASP A 95 5.75 -10.46 5.99
CA ASP A 95 4.37 -10.96 5.95
C ASP A 95 3.66 -10.92 7.32
N ALA A 96 4.38 -11.05 8.44
CA ALA A 96 3.78 -11.01 9.77
C ALA A 96 3.37 -9.58 10.14
N THR A 97 4.27 -8.61 9.95
CA THR A 97 3.97 -7.19 10.15
C THR A 97 2.87 -6.72 9.20
N ALA A 98 2.90 -7.16 7.94
CA ALA A 98 1.86 -6.85 6.97
C ALA A 98 0.50 -7.43 7.39
N ALA A 99 0.45 -8.66 7.90
CA ALA A 99 -0.79 -9.27 8.37
C ALA A 99 -1.43 -8.45 9.50
N VAL A 100 -0.65 -8.08 10.52
CA VAL A 100 -1.12 -7.25 11.65
C VAL A 100 -1.65 -5.90 11.18
N ALA A 101 -0.93 -5.20 10.29
CA ALA A 101 -1.39 -3.91 9.77
C ALA A 101 -2.70 -4.02 8.96
N LEU A 102 -2.95 -5.18 8.33
CA LEU A 102 -4.15 -5.45 7.54
C LEU A 102 -5.34 -5.92 8.39
N GLU A 103 -5.13 -6.36 9.63
CA GLU A 103 -6.23 -6.70 10.55
C GLU A 103 -7.12 -5.49 10.85
N GLN A 104 -6.58 -4.27 10.75
CA GLN A 104 -7.32 -3.02 10.90
C GLN A 104 -8.34 -2.74 9.78
N VAL A 105 -8.32 -3.54 8.70
CA VAL A 105 -9.25 -3.39 7.57
C VAL A 105 -10.34 -4.43 7.68
N ASP A 106 -11.38 -4.15 8.46
CA ASP A 106 -12.53 -5.05 8.57
C ASP A 106 -13.31 -5.22 7.25
N ASP A 107 -14.11 -6.29 7.20
CA ASP A 107 -14.84 -6.70 5.99
C ASP A 107 -15.90 -5.65 5.62
N GLU A 108 -16.53 -5.02 6.61
CA GLU A 108 -17.51 -3.96 6.44
C GLU A 108 -16.91 -2.70 5.79
N ALA A 109 -15.73 -2.26 6.25
CA ALA A 109 -15.03 -1.12 5.68
C ALA A 109 -14.45 -1.42 4.30
N GLU A 110 -14.04 -2.65 4.03
CA GLU A 110 -13.63 -3.08 2.69
C GLU A 110 -14.84 -3.07 1.73
N GLU A 111 -15.98 -3.60 2.16
CA GLU A 111 -17.23 -3.62 1.39
C GLU A 111 -17.77 -2.21 1.13
N ALA A 112 -17.78 -1.33 2.13
CA ALA A 112 -18.18 0.07 1.99
C ALA A 112 -17.31 0.82 0.98
N ALA A 113 -15.98 0.63 1.04
CA ALA A 113 -15.05 1.23 0.09
C ALA A 113 -15.27 0.72 -1.35
N ALA A 114 -15.55 -0.58 -1.52
CA ALA A 114 -15.87 -1.16 -2.82
C ALA A 114 -17.15 -0.55 -3.42
N ARG A 115 -18.21 -0.43 -2.61
CA ARG A 115 -19.49 0.18 -3.04
C ARG A 115 -19.31 1.63 -3.48
N ASP A 116 -18.59 2.42 -2.69
CA ASP A 116 -18.33 3.82 -2.98
C ASP A 116 -17.50 4.00 -4.27
N LEU A 117 -16.47 3.17 -4.49
CA LEU A 117 -15.73 3.13 -5.76
C LEU A 117 -16.62 2.79 -6.96
N VAL A 118 -17.50 1.80 -6.81
CA VAL A 118 -18.42 1.38 -7.87
C VAL A 118 -19.44 2.49 -8.16
N ALA A 119 -20.10 3.03 -7.15
CA ALA A 119 -21.09 4.09 -7.29
C ALA A 119 -20.47 5.32 -8.00
N ARG A 120 -19.28 5.75 -7.57
CA ARG A 120 -18.57 6.86 -8.23
C ARG A 120 -18.29 6.60 -9.70
N ARG A 121 -17.84 5.39 -10.05
CA ARG A 121 -17.49 5.07 -11.42
C ARG A 121 -18.73 4.86 -12.29
N LEU A 122 -19.78 4.30 -11.72
CA LEU A 122 -21.02 3.98 -12.42
C LEU A 122 -21.72 5.25 -12.93
N ARG A 123 -21.67 6.36 -12.18
CA ARG A 123 -22.20 7.67 -12.62
C ARG A 123 -21.66 8.14 -13.97
N SER A 124 -20.47 7.71 -14.38
CA SER A 124 -19.90 8.06 -15.69
C SER A 124 -20.13 6.99 -16.76
N MET A 125 -21.05 6.04 -16.55
CA MET A 125 -21.23 4.85 -17.39
C MET A 125 -22.66 4.62 -17.89
N GLY A 126 -23.60 5.56 -17.70
CA GLY A 126 -25.01 5.38 -18.08
C GLY A 126 -25.24 4.99 -19.55
N ALA A 127 -24.43 5.50 -20.48
CA ALA A 127 -24.54 5.17 -21.90
C ALA A 127 -24.04 3.75 -22.28
N LEU A 128 -23.53 2.96 -21.33
CA LEU A 128 -22.97 1.64 -21.58
C LEU A 128 -23.98 0.54 -21.24
N ALA A 129 -24.02 -0.52 -22.05
CA ALA A 129 -24.81 -1.70 -21.74
C ALA A 129 -24.42 -2.31 -20.36
N PRO A 130 -25.37 -2.90 -19.61
CA PRO A 130 -25.13 -3.48 -18.28
C PRO A 130 -23.97 -4.49 -18.23
N GLU A 131 -23.76 -5.32 -19.26
CA GLU A 131 -22.64 -6.26 -19.28
C GLU A 131 -21.29 -5.54 -19.39
N VAL A 132 -21.25 -4.42 -20.13
CA VAL A 132 -20.05 -3.60 -20.29
C VAL A 132 -19.72 -2.88 -18.99
N GLN A 133 -20.72 -2.35 -18.29
CA GLN A 133 -20.57 -1.74 -16.96
C GLN A 133 -19.99 -2.77 -15.98
N THR A 134 -20.64 -3.95 -15.91
CA THR A 134 -20.24 -5.04 -15.01
C THR A 134 -18.79 -5.45 -15.23
N ARG A 135 -18.39 -5.73 -16.48
CA ARG A 135 -17.00 -6.11 -16.82
C ARG A 135 -15.98 -5.04 -16.41
N ARG A 136 -16.28 -3.77 -16.68
CA ARG A 136 -15.36 -2.66 -16.38
C ARG A 136 -15.19 -2.43 -14.88
N LEU A 137 -16.29 -2.48 -14.14
CA LEU A 137 -16.30 -2.30 -12.68
C LEU A 137 -15.62 -3.49 -11.97
N ALA A 138 -15.95 -4.72 -12.38
CA ALA A 138 -15.32 -5.92 -11.84
C ALA A 138 -13.80 -5.91 -12.08
N GLY A 139 -13.37 -5.57 -13.30
CA GLY A 139 -11.95 -5.45 -13.62
C GLY A 139 -11.24 -4.34 -12.82
N MET A 140 -11.93 -3.24 -12.52
CA MET A 140 -11.37 -2.16 -11.69
C MET A 140 -11.12 -2.63 -10.26
N LEU A 141 -12.12 -3.24 -9.61
CA LEU A 141 -11.97 -3.73 -8.24
C LEU A 141 -10.96 -4.88 -8.14
N ALA A 142 -10.94 -5.79 -9.13
CA ALA A 142 -9.96 -6.87 -9.18
C ALA A 142 -8.52 -6.34 -9.20
N ARG A 143 -8.22 -5.32 -10.02
CA ARG A 143 -6.90 -4.66 -10.05
C ARG A 143 -6.57 -3.91 -8.76
N LYS A 144 -7.57 -3.50 -7.99
CA LYS A 144 -7.39 -2.88 -6.67
C LYS A 144 -7.23 -3.92 -5.55
N GLY A 145 -7.39 -5.22 -5.86
CA GLY A 145 -7.16 -6.31 -4.91
C GLY A 145 -8.35 -6.69 -4.04
N TYR A 146 -9.58 -6.33 -4.45
CA TYR A 146 -10.79 -6.76 -3.72
C TYR A 146 -11.09 -8.25 -3.96
N PRO A 147 -11.66 -8.96 -2.97
CA PRO A 147 -12.00 -10.36 -3.10
C PRO A 147 -13.10 -10.60 -4.13
N GLN A 148 -12.94 -11.63 -4.97
CA GLN A 148 -13.82 -11.90 -6.11
C GLN A 148 -15.30 -12.00 -5.72
N GLY A 149 -15.61 -12.65 -4.59
CA GLY A 149 -16.98 -12.75 -4.09
C GLY A 149 -17.63 -11.39 -3.82
N LEU A 150 -16.90 -10.49 -3.16
CA LEU A 150 -17.33 -9.11 -2.91
C LEU A 150 -17.48 -8.32 -4.21
N VAL A 151 -16.49 -8.44 -5.11
CA VAL A 151 -16.51 -7.76 -6.43
C VAL A 151 -17.78 -8.10 -7.20
N MET A 152 -18.08 -9.40 -7.34
CA MET A 152 -19.24 -9.83 -8.12
C MET A 152 -20.56 -9.42 -7.47
N ARG A 153 -20.65 -9.47 -6.13
CA ARG A 153 -21.84 -9.07 -5.38
C ARG A 153 -22.12 -7.57 -5.54
N VAL A 154 -21.16 -6.72 -5.16
CA VAL A 154 -21.31 -5.26 -5.19
C VAL A 154 -21.58 -4.72 -6.61
N VAL A 155 -20.87 -5.24 -7.61
CA VAL A 155 -21.05 -4.78 -8.99
C VAL A 155 -22.43 -5.15 -9.54
N ARG A 156 -22.90 -6.39 -9.32
CA ARG A 156 -24.24 -6.80 -9.79
C ARG A 156 -25.35 -6.01 -9.10
N GLU A 157 -25.24 -5.80 -7.79
CA GLU A 157 -26.18 -4.99 -7.02
C GLU A 157 -26.26 -3.57 -7.57
N ALA A 158 -25.12 -2.92 -7.80
CA ALA A 158 -25.06 -1.55 -8.30
C ALA A 158 -25.61 -1.40 -9.72
N VAL A 159 -25.21 -2.28 -10.65
CA VAL A 159 -25.67 -2.23 -12.05
C VAL A 159 -27.16 -2.52 -12.16
N ARG A 160 -27.69 -3.47 -11.38
CA ARG A 160 -29.13 -3.75 -11.34
C ARG A 160 -29.92 -2.55 -10.81
N SER A 161 -29.43 -1.92 -9.75
CA SER A 161 -30.11 -0.77 -9.13
C SER A 161 -30.15 0.41 -10.10
N ALA A 162 -29.06 0.71 -10.80
CA ALA A 162 -29.02 1.76 -11.81
C ALA A 162 -29.95 1.47 -13.00
N GLY A 163 -30.02 0.24 -13.49
CA GLY A 163 -30.94 -0.12 -14.57
C GLY A 163 -32.43 -0.05 -14.17
N ALA A 164 -32.75 -0.33 -12.90
CA ALA A 164 -34.11 -0.19 -12.38
C ALA A 164 -34.51 1.29 -12.19
N GLU A 165 -33.57 2.16 -11.84
CA GLU A 165 -33.78 3.61 -11.79
C GLU A 165 -34.05 4.18 -13.19
N ASP A 166 -33.31 3.74 -14.22
CA ASP A 166 -33.53 4.16 -15.61
C ASP A 166 -34.91 3.70 -16.16
N GLU A 167 -35.45 2.56 -15.71
CA GLU A 167 -36.78 2.06 -16.12
C GLU A 167 -37.96 2.79 -15.43
N LEU A 168 -37.72 3.42 -14.27
CA LEU A 168 -38.75 4.12 -13.47
C LEU A 168 -38.89 5.61 -13.84
N ASP A 169 -38.04 6.12 -14.73
CA ASP A 169 -38.04 7.50 -15.21
C ASP A 169 -38.42 7.59 -16.71
N PRO A 170 -39.59 7.06 -17.15
CA PRO A 170 -40.10 7.38 -18.47
C PRO A 170 -40.59 8.84 -18.42
N GLU A 171 -39.84 9.75 -19.05
CA GLU A 171 -40.32 11.13 -19.27
C GLU A 171 -41.73 11.09 -19.92
N ASP A 172 -42.67 11.82 -19.30
CA ASP A 172 -43.99 12.21 -19.86
C ASP A 172 -43.84 13.04 -21.16
#